data_AF-A0A8J7GAR6-F1
#
_entry.id   AF-A0A8J7GAR6-F1
#
_cell.length_a   1.000
_cell.length_b   1.000
_cell.length_c   1.000
_cell.angle_alpha   90.00
_cell.angle_beta   90.00
_cell.angle_gamma   90.00
#
_symmetry.space_group_name_H-M   'P 1'
#
loop_
_entity.id
_entity.type
_entity.pdbx_description
1 polymer ?
#
loop_
_entity_poly.entity_id
_entity_poly.type
_entity_poly.pdbx_seq_one_letter_code
_entity_poly.pdbx_strand_id
1 'polypeptide(L)'
;MSRPARVAIWATCLALLILAAGFVLLGSVKGNYPAQVLGALGAVAAIGVTLWASLRSGQSGSREVRRSGDATASGSGSVAITGMVGGGGGRLVEDTGSARAEGGGRAITGDEQ
;
A
#
# COMPACT_ATOMS: atom_id res chain seq x y z
N MET A 1 -19.78 2.49 -4.32
CA MET A 1 -18.57 1.75 -4.76
C MET A 1 -17.40 2.71 -4.89
N SER A 2 -16.35 2.49 -4.08
CA SER A 2 -15.08 3.22 -4.15
C SER A 2 -14.39 3.03 -5.51
N ARG A 3 -13.57 4.01 -5.93
CA ARG A 3 -12.79 3.95 -7.18
C ARG A 3 -11.96 2.64 -7.34
N PRO A 4 -11.20 2.16 -6.34
CA PRO A 4 -10.44 0.91 -6.48
C PRO A 4 -11.30 -0.33 -6.76
N ALA A 5 -12.50 -0.44 -6.17
CA ALA A 5 -13.38 -1.60 -6.41
C ALA A 5 -13.81 -1.72 -7.88
N ARG A 6 -14.02 -0.59 -8.57
CA ARG A 6 -14.35 -0.60 -10.01
C ARG A 6 -13.15 -1.03 -10.85
N VAL A 7 -11.94 -0.54 -10.53
CA VAL A 7 -10.71 -0.92 -11.24
C VAL A 7 -10.42 -2.42 -11.07
N ALA A 8 -10.60 -2.96 -9.87
CA ALA A 8 -10.45 -4.40 -9.62
C ALA A 8 -11.42 -5.24 -10.48
N ILE A 9 -12.71 -4.87 -10.54
CA ILE A 9 -13.71 -5.57 -11.37
C ILE A 9 -13.32 -5.53 -12.86
N TRP A 10 -12.94 -4.36 -13.39
CA TRP A 10 -12.50 -4.23 -14.78
C TRP A 10 -11.24 -5.05 -15.07
N ALA A 11 -10.27 -5.08 -14.15
CA ALA A 11 -9.05 -5.87 -14.30
C ALA A 11 -9.33 -7.39 -14.30
N THR A 12 -10.18 -7.88 -13.39
CA THR A 12 -10.61 -9.29 -13.38
C THR A 12 -11.37 -9.65 -14.66
N CYS A 13 -12.28 -8.78 -15.12
CA CYS A 13 -13.04 -9.01 -16.34
C CYS A 13 -12.14 -9.05 -17.59
N LEU A 14 -11.15 -8.15 -17.67
CA LEU A 14 -10.15 -8.13 -18.75
C LEU A 14 -9.25 -9.38 -18.73
N ALA A 15 -8.79 -9.81 -17.55
CA ALA A 15 -7.98 -11.02 -17.40
C ALA A 15 -8.75 -12.28 -17.85
N LEU A 16 -10.04 -12.39 -17.49
CA LEU A 16 -10.91 -13.48 -17.96
C LEU A 16 -11.14 -13.44 -19.48
N LEU A 17 -11.30 -12.24 -20.07
CA LEU A 17 -11.42 -12.07 -21.52
C LEU A 17 -10.16 -12.52 -22.26
N ILE A 18 -8.97 -12.13 -21.77
CA ILE A 18 -7.68 -12.55 -22.34
C ILE A 18 -7.51 -14.06 -22.24
N LEU A 19 -7.85 -14.66 -21.09
CA LEU A 19 -7.75 -16.10 -20.87
C LEU A 19 -8.70 -16.88 -21.80
N ALA A 20 -9.95 -16.42 -21.93
CA ALA A 20 -10.94 -17.03 -22.81
C ALA A 20 -10.56 -16.92 -24.30
N ALA A 21 -10.11 -15.74 -24.74
CA ALA A 21 -9.63 -15.52 -26.11
C ALA A 21 -8.41 -16.40 -26.42
N GLY A 22 -7.47 -16.52 -25.47
CA GLY A 22 -6.36 -17.45 -25.56
C GLY A 22 -6.83 -18.90 -25.73
N PHE A 23 -7.77 -19.36 -24.91
CA PHE A 23 -8.28 -20.73 -24.97
C PHE A 23 -8.98 -21.07 -26.31
N VAL A 24 -9.75 -20.13 -26.88
CA VAL A 24 -10.40 -20.30 -28.19
C VAL A 24 -9.38 -20.37 -29.33
N LEU A 25 -8.36 -19.52 -29.31
CA LEU A 25 -7.30 -19.50 -30.32
C LEU A 25 -6.39 -20.74 -30.22
N LEU A 26 -6.01 -21.14 -29.01
CA LEU A 26 -5.13 -22.30 -28.78
C LEU A 26 -5.84 -23.63 -29.01
N GLY A 27 -7.12 -23.76 -28.62
CA GLY A 27 -7.93 -24.97 -28.82
C GLY A 27 -8.23 -25.28 -30.29
N SER A 28 -8.05 -24.32 -31.18
CA SER A 28 -8.20 -24.50 -32.63
C SER A 28 -6.99 -25.19 -33.28
N VAL A 29 -5.84 -25.28 -32.59
CA VAL A 29 -4.59 -25.83 -33.15
C VAL A 29 -4.33 -27.23 -32.62
N LYS A 30 -4.67 -28.25 -33.43
CA LYS A 30 -4.30 -29.65 -33.18
C LYS A 30 -2.78 -29.84 -33.32
N GLY A 31 -2.03 -29.63 -32.25
CA GLY A 31 -0.60 -29.97 -32.20
C GLY A 31 0.16 -29.42 -31.00
N ASN A 32 0.89 -30.30 -30.31
CA ASN A 32 1.94 -29.99 -29.32
C ASN A 32 1.50 -29.31 -28.00
N TYR A 33 0.79 -30.10 -27.18
CA TYR A 33 0.39 -29.79 -25.80
C TYR A 33 1.48 -29.27 -24.82
N PRO A 34 2.77 -29.68 -24.84
CA PRO A 34 3.70 -29.25 -23.78
C PRO A 34 4.14 -27.78 -23.89
N ALA A 35 4.21 -27.22 -25.10
CA ALA A 35 4.67 -25.84 -25.31
C ALA A 35 3.63 -24.80 -24.85
N GLN A 36 2.33 -25.08 -25.06
CA GLN A 36 1.25 -24.19 -24.60
C GLN A 36 1.19 -24.09 -23.07
N VAL A 37 1.42 -25.19 -22.35
CA VAL A 37 1.39 -25.22 -20.87
C VAL A 37 2.52 -24.37 -20.28
N LEU A 38 3.73 -24.44 -20.83
CA LEU A 38 4.85 -23.60 -20.41
C LEU A 38 4.59 -22.10 -20.68
N GLY A 39 4.01 -21.75 -21.82
CA GLY A 39 3.60 -20.38 -22.13
C GLY A 39 2.51 -19.85 -21.18
N ALA A 40 1.52 -20.67 -20.86
CA ALA A 40 0.46 -20.32 -19.92
C ALA A 40 0.99 -20.08 -18.49
N LEU A 41 1.90 -20.93 -18.01
CA LEU A 41 2.59 -20.75 -16.72
C LEU A 41 3.39 -19.45 -16.68
N GLY A 42 4.11 -19.11 -17.75
CA GLY A 42 4.83 -17.84 -17.86
C GLY A 42 3.92 -16.62 -17.79
N ALA A 43 2.77 -16.65 -18.48
CA ALA A 43 1.79 -15.56 -18.45
C ALA A 43 1.16 -15.38 -17.05
N VAL A 44 0.77 -16.47 -16.39
CA VAL A 44 0.23 -16.43 -15.02
C VAL A 44 1.26 -15.90 -14.03
N ALA A 45 2.53 -16.30 -14.14
CA ALA A 45 3.61 -15.78 -13.32
C ALA A 45 3.83 -14.27 -13.54
N ALA A 46 3.85 -13.80 -14.78
CA ALA A 46 3.99 -12.37 -15.10
C ALA A 46 2.83 -11.52 -14.54
N ILE A 47 1.59 -12.01 -14.66
CA ILE A 47 0.40 -11.36 -14.08
C ILE A 47 0.50 -11.33 -12.55
N GLY A 48 0.88 -12.44 -11.93
CA GLY A 48 1.07 -12.55 -10.47
C GLY A 48 2.13 -11.57 -9.94
N VAL A 49 3.29 -11.49 -10.60
CA VAL A 49 4.35 -10.53 -10.26
C VAL A 49 3.88 -9.08 -10.45
N THR A 50 3.13 -8.80 -11.52
CA THR A 50 2.60 -7.45 -11.79
C THR A 50 1.55 -7.04 -10.74
N LEU A 51 0.62 -7.93 -10.36
CA LEU A 51 -0.31 -7.67 -9.25
C LEU A 51 0.42 -7.48 -7.92
N TRP A 52 1.42 -8.31 -7.62
CA TRP A 52 2.18 -8.22 -6.37
C TRP A 52 3.01 -6.92 -6.29
N ALA A 53 3.63 -6.51 -7.39
CA ALA A 53 4.28 -5.20 -7.51
C ALA A 53 3.28 -4.04 -7.40
N SER A 54 2.09 -4.17 -7.99
CA SER A 54 1.01 -3.19 -7.85
C SER A 54 0.52 -3.06 -6.41
N LEU A 55 0.37 -4.18 -5.69
CA LEU A 55 -0.03 -4.18 -4.28
C LEU A 55 1.05 -3.56 -3.38
N ARG A 56 2.34 -3.82 -3.63
CA ARG A 56 3.43 -3.16 -2.90
C ARG A 56 3.57 -1.67 -3.23
N SER A 57 3.34 -1.24 -4.47
CA SER A 57 3.41 0.17 -4.85
C SER A 57 2.20 0.99 -4.35
N GLY A 58 1.03 0.38 -4.20
CA GLY A 58 -0.17 1.03 -3.65
C GLY A 58 -0.08 1.44 -2.18
N GLN A 59 0.97 1.05 -1.44
CA GLN A 59 1.16 1.39 -0.03
C GLN A 59 2.08 2.60 0.20
N SER A 60 2.36 3.39 -0.85
CA SER A 60 2.86 4.77 -0.69
C SER A 60 1.72 5.68 -0.24
N GLY A 61 1.30 5.50 1.01
CA GLY A 61 0.39 6.42 1.66
C GLY A 61 1.11 7.73 1.96
N SER A 62 0.62 8.84 1.41
CA SER A 62 1.19 10.16 1.71
C SER A 62 1.16 10.41 3.23
N ARG A 63 2.27 10.90 3.77
CA ARG A 63 2.36 11.40 5.15
C ARG A 63 2.44 12.92 5.06
N GLU A 64 1.48 13.58 5.68
CA GLU A 64 1.45 15.03 5.79
C GLU A 64 1.29 15.36 7.28
N VAL A 65 2.19 16.20 7.79
CA VAL A 65 2.12 16.77 9.14
C VAL A 65 2.00 18.28 8.97
N ARG A 66 0.96 18.89 9.52
CA ARG A 66 0.65 20.30 9.24
C ARG A 66 0.04 20.99 10.45
N ARG A 67 0.40 22.27 10.69
CA ARG A 67 -0.06 23.05 11.85
C ARG A 67 0.22 22.33 13.18
N SER A 68 1.45 21.88 13.39
CA SER A 68 1.89 21.33 14.69
C SER A 68 2.40 22.44 15.61
N GLY A 69 1.99 22.38 16.88
CA GLY A 69 2.50 23.22 17.97
C GLY A 69 3.87 22.77 18.51
N ASP A 70 4.27 23.36 19.64
CA ASP A 70 5.62 23.25 20.18
C ASP A 70 5.83 22.00 21.05
N ALA A 71 6.94 21.29 20.83
CA ALA A 71 7.41 20.21 21.71
C ALA A 71 8.53 20.73 22.64
N THR A 72 8.39 20.55 23.95
CA THR A 72 9.42 20.91 24.95
C THR A 72 9.63 19.78 25.94
N ALA A 73 10.85 19.24 26.01
CA ALA A 73 11.25 18.24 27.00
C ALA A 73 12.35 18.80 27.92
N SER A 74 12.21 18.65 29.24
CA SER A 74 13.17 19.17 30.24
C SER A 74 13.49 18.14 31.33
N GLY A 75 14.77 17.87 31.54
CA GLY A 75 15.27 16.85 32.48
C GLY A 75 15.48 15.48 31.82
N SER A 76 16.39 14.68 32.38
CA SER A 76 16.82 13.40 31.81
C SER A 76 15.68 12.40 31.64
N GLY A 77 15.57 11.80 30.46
CA GLY A 77 14.55 10.82 30.11
C GLY A 77 13.22 11.42 29.62
N SER A 78 13.06 12.75 29.63
CA SER A 78 11.81 13.39 29.22
C SER A 78 11.62 13.34 27.70
N VAL A 79 10.41 13.05 27.23
CA VAL A 79 10.07 12.96 25.80
C VAL A 79 8.81 13.77 25.51
N ALA A 80 8.93 14.76 24.63
CA ALA A 80 7.81 15.57 24.13
C ALA A 80 7.69 15.42 22.61
N ILE A 81 6.49 15.13 22.11
CA ILE A 81 6.22 14.88 20.69
C ILE A 81 5.04 15.72 20.22
N THR A 82 5.25 16.51 19.17
CA THR A 82 4.20 17.16 18.38
C THR A 82 4.26 16.63 16.94
N GLY A 83 3.11 16.31 16.34
CA GLY A 83 3.06 15.72 15.00
C GLY A 83 3.10 14.18 15.00
N MET A 84 4.13 13.56 14.40
CA MET A 84 4.17 12.10 14.21
C MET A 84 5.55 11.51 14.51
N VAL A 85 5.58 10.42 15.28
CA VAL A 85 6.76 9.55 15.49
C VAL A 85 6.39 8.11 15.13
N GLY A 86 7.36 7.34 14.63
CA GLY A 86 7.14 5.99 14.11
C GLY A 86 6.75 5.96 12.63
N GLY A 87 6.29 4.81 12.12
CA GLY A 87 6.01 4.68 10.69
C GLY A 87 5.21 3.47 10.24
N GLY A 88 3.91 3.68 10.02
CA GLY A 88 3.03 2.72 9.35
C GLY A 88 1.85 3.41 8.67
N GLY A 89 1.62 3.14 7.39
CA GLY A 89 0.49 3.66 6.62
C GLY A 89 0.63 5.11 6.13
N GLY A 90 -0.37 5.54 5.33
CA GLY A 90 -0.58 6.94 4.94
C GLY A 90 -1.52 7.60 5.93
N ARG A 91 -1.04 8.61 6.63
CA ARG A 91 -1.75 9.26 7.73
C ARG A 91 -1.46 10.76 7.69
N LEU A 92 -2.53 11.54 7.73
CA LEU A 92 -2.49 12.98 7.93
C LEU A 92 -2.53 13.23 9.44
N VAL A 93 -1.65 14.09 9.94
CA VAL A 93 -1.70 14.61 11.31
C VAL A 93 -1.73 16.13 11.21
N GLU A 94 -2.84 16.74 11.62
CA GLU A 94 -3.02 18.19 11.59
C GLU A 94 -3.51 18.74 12.92
N ASP A 95 -3.24 20.03 13.16
CA ASP A 95 -3.68 20.80 14.35
C ASP A 95 -3.27 20.17 15.69
N THR A 96 -2.04 19.67 15.78
CA THR A 96 -1.52 19.16 17.06
C THR A 96 -1.19 20.32 17.99
N GLY A 97 -1.61 20.23 19.26
CA GLY A 97 -1.25 21.20 20.29
C GLY A 97 0.24 21.19 20.65
N SER A 98 0.58 21.85 21.77
CA SER A 98 1.93 21.83 22.33
C SER A 98 2.09 20.69 23.33
N ALA A 99 3.20 19.95 23.24
CA ALA A 99 3.56 18.88 24.17
C ALA A 99 4.68 19.35 25.11
N ARG A 100 4.46 19.24 26.43
CA ARG A 100 5.48 19.57 27.43
C ARG A 100 5.72 18.39 28.37
N ALA A 101 6.96 17.92 28.42
CA ALA A 101 7.40 16.83 29.28
C ALA A 101 8.50 17.30 30.23
N GLU A 102 8.35 16.99 31.52
CA GLU A 102 9.31 17.33 32.56
C GLU A 102 9.59 16.11 33.45
N GLY A 103 10.75 16.08 34.10
CA GLY A 103 11.04 15.10 35.17
C GLY A 103 11.13 13.64 34.72
N GLY A 104 11.49 13.37 33.47
CA GLY A 104 11.48 12.03 32.88
C GLY A 104 10.11 11.62 32.31
N GLY A 105 9.14 12.54 32.32
CA GLY A 105 7.78 12.32 31.81
C GLY A 105 7.68 12.23 30.29
N ARG A 106 6.47 11.91 29.82
CA ARG A 106 6.18 11.62 28.42
C ARG A 106 4.91 12.33 27.98
N ALA A 107 5.03 13.26 27.02
CA ALA A 107 3.92 14.08 26.53
C ALA A 107 3.83 14.01 25.00
N ILE A 108 2.65 13.68 24.49
CA ILE A 108 2.41 13.44 23.06
C ILE A 108 1.15 14.20 22.66
N THR A 109 1.25 15.01 21.63
CA THR A 109 0.10 15.63 20.95
C THR A 109 0.28 15.36 19.46
N GLY A 110 -0.42 14.34 18.97
CA GLY A 110 -0.18 13.76 17.64
C GLY A 110 -0.23 12.24 17.68
N ASP A 111 0.50 11.60 16.77
CA ASP A 111 0.53 10.14 16.59
C ASP A 111 1.90 9.55 16.94
N GLU A 112 1.91 8.38 17.57
CA GLU A 112 3.12 7.61 17.87
C GLU A 112 2.88 6.10 17.72
N GLN A 113 3.84 5.41 17.08
CA GLN A 113 3.90 3.95 16.91
C GLN A 113 5.29 3.43 17.27
#